data_AF-A0A358MCY7-F1
#
_entry.id   AF-A0A358MCY7-F1
#
_cell.length_a   1.000
_cell.length_b   1.000
_cell.length_c   1.000
_cell.angle_alpha   90.00
_cell.angle_beta   90.00
_cell.angle_gamma   90.00
#
_symmetry.space_group_name_H-M   'P 1'
#
loop_
_entity.id
_entity.type
_entity.pdbx_description
1 polymer ?
#
loop_
_entity_poly.entity_id
_entity_poly.type
_entity_poly.pdbx_seq_one_letter_code
_entity_poly.pdbx_strand_id
1 'polypeptide(L)' 'PLIVKGVLDARDAAPLEKAGVDAIWVSNHAGRQFDGAPATIDVLP' A
#
# COMPACT_ATOMS: atom_id res chain seq x y z
N PRO A 1 -7.66 0.87 15.55
CA PRO A 1 -7.45 1.21 14.13
C PRO A 1 -6.80 0.03 13.38
N LEU A 2 -7.38 -0.39 12.27
CA LEU A 2 -6.87 -1.38 11.33
C LEU A 2 -6.07 -0.67 10.24
N ILE A 3 -4.81 -1.07 10.06
CA ILE A 3 -3.89 -0.49 9.08
C ILE A 3 -3.45 -1.58 8.12
N VAL A 4 -3.60 -1.35 6.81
CA VAL A 4 -3.12 -2.28 5.78
C VAL A 4 -1.78 -1.79 5.22
N LYS A 5 -0.73 -2.57 5.46
CA LYS A 5 0.64 -2.31 4.99
C LYS A 5 0.95 -3.15 3.77
N GLY A 6 1.59 -2.52 2.78
CA GLY A 6 1.98 -3.20 1.55
C GLY A 6 1.26 -2.71 0.31
N VAL A 7 0.41 -1.70 0.44
CA VAL A 7 -0.39 -1.17 -0.68
C VAL A 7 0.53 -0.38 -1.61
N LEU A 8 0.49 -0.73 -2.89
CA LEU A 8 1.31 -0.09 -3.95
C LEU A 8 0.45 0.42 -5.12
N ASP A 9 -0.87 0.27 -5.06
CA ASP A 9 -1.80 0.68 -6.10
C ASP A 9 -2.89 1.59 -5.51
N ALA A 10 -3.07 2.78 -6.11
CA ALA A 10 -4.10 3.73 -5.68
C ALA A 10 -5.52 3.16 -5.82
N ARG A 11 -5.73 2.21 -6.74
CA ARG A 11 -7.03 1.54 -6.96
C ARG A 11 -7.47 0.71 -5.75
N ASP A 12 -6.54 0.30 -4.88
CA ASP A 12 -6.85 -0.46 -3.68
C ASP A 12 -7.43 0.43 -2.55
N ALA A 13 -7.29 1.75 -2.64
CA ALA A 13 -7.70 2.65 -1.56
C ALA A 13 -9.21 2.59 -1.26
N ALA A 14 -10.05 2.71 -2.28
CA ALA A 14 -11.51 2.70 -2.11
C ALA A 14 -12.08 1.33 -1.66
N PRO A 15 -11.62 0.18 -2.19
CA PRO A 15 -11.98 -1.12 -1.64
C PRO A 15 -11.57 -1.31 -0.18
N LEU A 16 -10.38 -0.86 0.21
CA LEU A 16 -9.87 -0.98 1.59
C LEU A 16 -10.66 -0.10 2.56
N GLU A 17 -10.99 1.13 2.17
CA GLU A 17 -11.88 2.00 2.94
C GLU A 17 -13.24 1.35 3.17
N LYS A 18 -13.86 0.78 2.13
CA LYS A 18 -15.13 0.05 2.23
C LYS A 18 -15.05 -1.19 3.13
N ALA A 19 -13.87 -1.79 3.24
CA ALA A 19 -13.63 -2.92 4.13
C ALA A 19 -13.40 -2.51 5.61
N GLY A 20 -13.44 -1.21 5.92
CA GLY A 20 -13.27 -0.69 7.28
C GLY A 20 -11.82 -0.50 7.70
N VAL A 21 -10.90 -0.31 6.74
CA VAL A 21 -9.49 0.01 7.02
C VAL A 21 -9.37 1.49 7.40
N ASP A 22 -8.72 1.77 8.53
CA ASP A 22 -8.53 3.13 9.05
C ASP A 22 -7.36 3.87 8.37
N ALA A 23 -6.34 3.14 7.88
CA ALA A 23 -5.23 3.73 7.16
C ALA A 23 -4.51 2.76 6.22
N ILE A 24 -3.85 3.33 5.21
CA ILE A 24 -3.01 2.61 4.25
C ILE A 24 -1.54 2.94 4.53
N TRP A 25 -0.69 1.92 4.55
CA TRP A 25 0.76 2.08 4.63
C TRP A 25 1.40 1.62 3.31
N VAL A 26 1.80 2.63 2.52
CA VAL A 26 2.55 2.45 1.27
C VAL A 26 3.92 1.86 1.56
N SER A 27 4.16 0.63 1.11
CA SER A 27 5.36 -0.12 1.41
C SER A 27 5.57 -1.25 0.41
N ASN A 28 6.77 -1.41 -0.14
CA ASN A 28 7.16 -2.59 -0.91
C ASN A 28 8.03 -3.56 -0.07
N HIS A 29 7.92 -3.44 1.27
CA HIS A 29 8.76 -4.18 2.23
C HIS A 29 10.27 -3.94 2.02
N ALA A 30 10.65 -2.71 1.63
CA ALA A 30 12.03 -2.34 1.33
C ALA A 30 12.69 -3.25 0.26
N GLY A 31 11.91 -3.66 -0.74
CA GLY A 31 12.36 -4.55 -1.82
C GLY A 31 12.60 -6.00 -1.40
N ARG A 32 12.26 -6.40 -0.17
CA ARG A 32 12.52 -7.76 0.34
C ARG A 32 11.40 -8.77 0.00
N GLN A 33 10.38 -8.34 -0.72
CA GLN A 33 9.23 -9.17 -1.10
C GLN A 33 9.24 -9.39 -2.63
N PHE A 34 8.64 -8.49 -3.40
CA PHE A 34 8.67 -8.53 -4.85
C PHE A 34 9.71 -7.53 -5.36
N ASP A 35 10.81 -8.05 -5.92
CA ASP A 35 11.95 -7.24 -6.39
C ASP A 35 11.57 -6.30 -7.54
N GLY A 36 10.62 -6.71 -8.38
CA GLY A 36 10.10 -5.89 -9.49
C GLY A 36 9.03 -4.85 -9.09
N ALA A 37 8.79 -4.65 -7.80
CA ALA A 37 7.85 -3.62 -7.33
C ALA A 37 8.42 -2.21 -7.58
N PRO A 38 7.57 -1.19 -7.83
CA PRO A 38 8.04 0.20 -7.91
C PRO A 38 8.65 0.66 -6.59
N ALA A 39 9.46 1.71 -6.62
CA ALA A 39 9.90 2.36 -5.38
C ALA A 39 8.67 2.94 -4.67
N THR A 40 8.63 2.84 -3.33
CA THR A 40 7.46 3.27 -2.56
C THR A 40 7.16 4.76 -2.69
N ILE A 41 8.19 5.58 -2.94
CA ILE A 41 8.03 7.02 -3.14
C ILE A 41 7.48 7.37 -4.53
N ASP A 42 7.64 6.50 -5.53
CA ASP A 42 7.12 6.77 -6.88
C ASP A 42 5.60 6.54 -6.96
N VAL A 43 5.05 5.82 -5.98
CA VAL A 43 3.60 5.52 -5.89
C VAL A 43 2.89 6.29 -4.77
N LEU A 44 3.63 7.04 -3.95
CA LEU A 44 3.10 8.01 -2.99
C LEU A 44 3.30 9.40 -3.62
N PRO A 45 2.23 10.17 -3.90
CA PRO A 45 2.26 11.35 -4.76
C PRO A 45 3.36 12.38 -4.44
#